data_AF-K1ZLC7-F1
#
_entry.id   AF-K1ZLC7-F1
#
_cell.length_a   1.000
_cell.length_b   1.000
_cell.length_c   1.000
_cell.angle_alpha   90.00
_cell.angle_beta   90.00
_cell.angle_gamma   90.00
#
_symmetry.space_group_name_H-M   'P 1'
#
loop_
_entity.id
_entity.type
_entity.pdbx_description
1 polymer ?
#
loop_
_entity_poly.entity_id
_entity_poly.type
_entity_poly.pdbx_seq_one_letter_code
_entity_poly.pdbx_strand_id
1 'polypeptide(L)'
;MDGMNVVGDLFGSGKMFLPQVVKSARVMKKAVGYLLPYIQAEKKSGQAIQKHKGKILMATVKGDVHDIGKNIVGIVMQCNNYEVIDLGVMVPCEKILSTAKSEDVDVIGLSGLISPSLDEMVHVAKEMQRLHFQIPLLIGGATTSRVHTAVKIDPHYDYSVIYVKDASRSVPVLSKLLGEEKENYVTEIDKEYDEVRLHHGSRKKRMDWLTMAEARQNKFRCDWENYVPPKPKFLGVKVIDAFDLQMLSHCIDWSPFFRAWELTGKFPDILDDPVIGKQARDLYHDAKVMLKKIIDEQWVKAKGVMGFFPASTVDHDDIELYTDDDRNEVLIRLHHLRQQNRKPPGQLNKSLADFIAP
;
A
#
# COMPACT_ATOMS: atom_id res chain seq x y z
N MET A 1 -21.25 -15.26 17.63
CA MET A 1 -20.55 -15.00 16.35
C MET A 1 -21.47 -15.03 15.14
N ASP A 2 -22.66 -15.62 15.25
CA ASP A 2 -23.63 -15.78 14.15
C ASP A 2 -23.92 -14.51 13.35
N GLY A 3 -24.05 -13.36 14.02
CA GLY A 3 -24.23 -12.08 13.33
C GLY A 3 -23.08 -11.72 12.39
N MET A 4 -21.84 -12.06 12.74
CA MET A 4 -20.69 -11.84 11.87
C MET A 4 -20.59 -12.85 10.73
N ASN A 5 -21.10 -14.07 10.91
CA ASN A 5 -21.21 -15.03 9.82
C ASN A 5 -22.16 -14.51 8.74
N VAL A 6 -23.32 -13.98 9.12
CA VAL A 6 -24.27 -13.33 8.19
C VAL A 6 -23.62 -12.15 7.45
N VAL A 7 -22.83 -11.32 8.16
CA VAL A 7 -22.08 -10.23 7.53
C VAL A 7 -21.09 -10.76 6.49
N GLY A 8 -20.38 -11.85 6.80
CA GLY A 8 -19.47 -12.54 5.88
C GLY A 8 -20.18 -13.04 4.63
N ASP A 9 -21.32 -13.71 4.78
CA ASP A 9 -22.11 -14.24 3.66
C ASP A 9 -22.65 -13.13 2.75
N LEU A 10 -23.13 -12.03 3.35
CA LEU A 10 -23.60 -10.86 2.60
C LEU A 10 -22.46 -10.13 1.88
N PHE A 11 -21.28 -10.05 2.49
CA PHE A 11 -20.10 -9.48 1.86
C PHE A 11 -19.62 -10.35 0.70
N GLY A 12 -19.51 -11.67 0.90
CA GLY A 12 -19.12 -12.62 -0.14
C GLY A 12 -20.10 -12.70 -1.31
N SER A 13 -21.39 -12.47 -1.08
CA SER A 13 -22.42 -12.40 -2.13
C SER A 13 -22.60 -11.01 -2.75
N GLY A 14 -21.77 -10.01 -2.38
CA GLY A 14 -21.82 -8.66 -2.93
C GLY A 14 -23.03 -7.83 -2.50
N LYS A 15 -23.75 -8.24 -1.46
CA LYS A 15 -24.92 -7.54 -0.89
C LYS A 15 -24.55 -6.56 0.24
N MET A 16 -23.38 -6.75 0.85
CA MET A 16 -22.76 -5.81 1.77
C MET A 16 -21.38 -5.40 1.25
N PHE A 17 -20.97 -4.18 1.60
CA PHE A 17 -19.67 -3.62 1.20
C PHE A 17 -18.83 -3.25 2.43
N LEU A 18 -17.54 -3.01 2.20
CA LEU A 18 -16.57 -2.78 3.26
C LEU A 18 -17.00 -1.69 4.28
N PRO A 19 -17.58 -0.53 3.89
CA PRO A 19 -18.08 0.45 4.86
C PRO A 19 -19.06 -0.12 5.89
N GLN A 20 -19.93 -1.02 5.45
CA GLN A 20 -20.92 -1.67 6.30
C GLN A 20 -20.28 -2.75 7.16
N VAL A 21 -19.35 -3.53 6.61
CA VAL A 21 -18.58 -4.54 7.36
C VAL A 21 -17.82 -3.89 8.53
N VAL A 22 -17.15 -2.76 8.28
CA VAL A 22 -16.44 -2.01 9.34
C VAL A 22 -17.43 -1.43 10.37
N LYS A 23 -18.60 -0.93 9.94
CA LYS A 23 -19.67 -0.50 10.87
C LYS A 23 -20.16 -1.66 11.74
N SER A 24 -20.31 -2.87 11.20
CA SER A 24 -20.67 -4.07 11.96
C SER A 24 -19.58 -4.49 12.94
N ALA A 25 -18.31 -4.48 12.49
CA ALA A 25 -17.15 -4.77 13.33
C ALA A 25 -17.08 -3.86 14.55
N ARG A 26 -17.45 -2.58 14.39
CA ARG A 26 -17.54 -1.62 15.50
C ARG A 26 -18.56 -2.04 16.57
N VAL A 27 -19.70 -2.59 16.18
CA VAL A 27 -20.72 -3.11 17.11
C VAL A 27 -20.20 -4.34 17.83
N MET A 28 -19.60 -5.29 17.09
CA MET A 28 -18.96 -6.48 17.66
C MET A 28 -17.91 -6.11 18.70
N LYS A 29 -17.00 -5.18 18.37
CA LYS A 29 -15.93 -4.74 19.27
C LYS A 29 -16.47 -4.11 20.56
N LYS A 30 -17.56 -3.32 20.46
CA LYS A 30 -18.23 -2.76 21.65
C LYS A 30 -18.84 -3.86 22.53
N ALA A 31 -19.50 -4.85 21.93
CA ALA A 31 -20.09 -5.98 22.66
C ALA A 31 -19.00 -6.82 23.36
N VAL A 32 -17.92 -7.19 22.65
CA VAL A 32 -16.79 -7.91 23.23
C VAL A 32 -16.12 -7.09 24.33
N GLY A 33 -15.93 -5.78 24.13
CA GLY A 33 -15.35 -4.89 25.13
C GLY A 33 -16.17 -4.86 26.43
N TYR A 34 -17.49 -4.90 26.34
CA TYR A 34 -18.38 -5.01 27.50
C TYR A 34 -18.26 -6.38 28.20
N LEU A 35 -18.14 -7.47 27.43
CA LEU A 35 -18.06 -8.83 27.96
C LEU A 35 -16.67 -9.19 28.50
N LEU A 36 -15.61 -8.50 28.08
CA LEU A 36 -14.22 -8.84 28.39
C LEU A 36 -13.94 -9.03 29.89
N PRO A 37 -14.42 -8.16 30.82
CA PRO A 37 -14.20 -8.37 32.24
C PRO A 37 -14.84 -9.66 32.77
N TYR A 38 -16.02 -10.03 32.25
CA TYR A 38 -16.74 -11.24 32.63
C TYR A 38 -16.05 -12.49 32.09
N ILE A 39 -15.62 -12.45 30.83
CA ILE A 39 -14.83 -13.53 30.21
C ILE A 39 -13.53 -13.74 30.98
N GLN A 40 -12.84 -12.68 31.38
CA GLN A 40 -11.62 -12.77 32.18
C GLN A 40 -11.86 -13.36 33.58
N ALA A 41 -12.99 -13.04 34.21
CA ALA A 41 -13.39 -13.67 35.46
C ALA A 41 -13.66 -15.17 35.27
N GLU A 42 -14.32 -15.56 34.18
CA GLU A 42 -14.56 -16.97 33.84
C GLU A 42 -13.27 -17.75 33.52
N LYS A 43 -12.29 -17.11 32.85
CA LYS A 43 -10.94 -17.69 32.63
C LYS A 43 -10.29 -18.05 33.96
N LYS A 44 -10.40 -17.16 34.96
CA LYS A 44 -9.84 -17.37 36.29
C LYS A 44 -10.57 -18.47 37.07
N SER A 45 -11.85 -18.72 36.78
CA SER A 45 -12.61 -19.84 37.36
C SER A 45 -12.44 -21.17 36.63
N GLY A 46 -11.58 -21.26 35.61
CA GLY A 46 -11.23 -22.52 34.94
C GLY A 46 -12.27 -23.04 33.94
N GLN A 47 -13.23 -22.21 33.51
CA GLN A 47 -14.18 -22.59 32.46
C GLN A 47 -13.56 -22.41 31.07
N ALA A 48 -13.77 -23.40 30.20
CA ALA A 48 -13.15 -23.49 28.87
C ALA A 48 -13.57 -22.32 27.97
N ILE A 49 -12.60 -21.52 27.54
CA ILE A 49 -12.82 -20.41 26.61
C ILE A 49 -12.87 -20.95 25.18
N GLN A 50 -13.78 -20.42 24.36
CA GLN A 50 -13.75 -20.65 22.92
C GLN A 50 -12.36 -20.32 22.35
N LYS A 51 -11.75 -21.30 21.68
CA LYS A 51 -10.47 -21.14 20.98
C LYS A 51 -10.68 -20.25 19.75
N HIS A 52 -9.80 -19.27 19.54
CA HIS A 52 -9.74 -18.52 18.28
C HIS A 52 -9.38 -19.46 17.12
N LYS A 53 -9.77 -19.10 15.88
CA LYS A 53 -9.44 -19.91 14.68
C LYS A 53 -7.94 -19.89 14.34
N GLY A 54 -7.22 -18.91 14.86
CA GLY A 54 -5.78 -18.73 14.70
C GLY A 54 -5.36 -17.35 15.17
N LYS A 55 -4.06 -17.16 15.41
CA LYS A 55 -3.41 -15.93 15.84
C LYS A 55 -2.50 -15.40 14.73
N ILE A 56 -2.73 -14.16 14.32
CA ILE A 56 -2.04 -13.53 13.19
C ILE A 56 -1.30 -12.31 13.69
N LEU A 57 0.00 -12.22 13.40
CA LEU A 57 0.78 -11.02 13.60
C LEU A 57 0.80 -10.19 12.32
N MET A 58 0.51 -8.90 12.43
CA MET A 58 0.52 -7.97 11.30
C MET A 58 1.46 -6.80 11.58
N ALA A 59 2.25 -6.40 10.58
CA ALA A 59 3.14 -5.26 10.68
C ALA A 59 3.30 -4.55 9.34
N THR A 60 3.34 -3.21 9.36
CA THR A 60 3.91 -2.45 8.25
C THR A 60 5.43 -2.43 8.42
N VAL A 61 6.13 -2.84 7.37
CA VAL A 61 7.59 -3.08 7.43
C VAL A 61 8.38 -1.80 7.73
N LYS A 62 9.63 -1.99 8.13
CA LYS A 62 10.57 -0.90 8.46
C LYS A 62 10.62 0.16 7.36
N GLY A 63 10.65 1.42 7.77
CA GLY A 63 10.73 2.57 6.86
C GLY A 63 9.41 2.92 6.14
N ASP A 64 8.34 2.16 6.37
CA ASP A 64 7.03 2.43 5.80
C ASP A 64 6.01 2.79 6.90
N VAL A 65 5.22 3.84 6.64
CA VAL A 65 4.28 4.45 7.59
C VAL A 65 2.82 4.19 7.24
N HIS A 66 2.55 3.57 6.10
CA HIS A 66 1.19 3.45 5.59
C HIS A 66 0.51 2.18 6.12
N ASP A 67 -0.66 2.35 6.74
CA ASP A 67 -1.34 1.27 7.47
C ASP A 67 -2.84 1.13 7.19
N ILE A 68 -3.44 1.99 6.37
CA ILE A 68 -4.89 1.95 6.08
C ILE A 68 -5.32 0.54 5.63
N GLY A 69 -4.62 -0.02 4.64
CA GLY A 69 -4.90 -1.38 4.14
C GLY A 69 -4.68 -2.46 5.19
N LYS A 70 -3.59 -2.38 5.97
CA LYS A 70 -3.30 -3.30 7.09
C LYS A 70 -4.44 -3.28 8.12
N ASN A 71 -4.92 -2.09 8.50
CA ASN A 71 -5.98 -1.92 9.49
C ASN A 71 -7.30 -2.51 8.99
N ILE A 72 -7.60 -2.35 7.69
CA ILE A 72 -8.77 -2.98 7.05
C ILE A 72 -8.66 -4.52 7.14
N VAL A 73 -7.53 -5.10 6.76
CA VAL A 73 -7.31 -6.56 6.85
C VAL A 73 -7.45 -7.04 8.30
N GLY A 74 -6.85 -6.33 9.27
CA GLY A 74 -6.95 -6.68 10.69
C GLY A 74 -8.39 -6.68 11.21
N ILE A 75 -9.21 -5.68 10.81
CA ILE A 75 -10.63 -5.64 11.15
C ILE A 75 -11.38 -6.82 10.52
N VAL A 76 -11.14 -7.11 9.24
CA VAL A 76 -11.78 -8.23 8.53
C VAL A 76 -11.41 -9.58 9.16
N MET A 77 -10.17 -9.75 9.64
CA MET A 77 -9.72 -10.94 10.38
C MET A 77 -10.44 -11.10 11.71
N GLN A 78 -10.54 -10.03 12.49
CA GLN A 78 -11.25 -10.04 13.77
C GLN A 78 -12.73 -10.39 13.60
N CYS A 79 -13.35 -9.93 12.50
CA CYS A 79 -14.73 -10.29 12.14
C CYS A 79 -14.90 -11.81 11.92
N ASN A 80 -13.82 -12.50 11.55
CA ASN A 80 -13.81 -13.94 11.25
C ASN A 80 -13.25 -14.80 12.39
N ASN A 81 -13.19 -14.27 13.61
CA ASN A 81 -12.74 -14.96 14.83
C ASN A 81 -11.24 -15.29 14.90
N TYR A 82 -10.41 -14.54 14.18
CA TYR A 82 -8.95 -14.58 14.33
C TYR A 82 -8.50 -13.59 15.41
N GLU A 83 -7.48 -13.99 16.15
CA GLU A 83 -6.73 -13.08 17.03
C GLU A 83 -5.72 -12.31 16.19
N VAL A 84 -5.70 -10.98 16.29
CA VAL A 84 -4.82 -10.12 15.48
C VAL A 84 -3.94 -9.29 16.39
N ILE A 85 -2.63 -9.46 16.23
CA ILE A 85 -1.59 -8.67 16.89
C ILE A 85 -1.02 -7.70 15.88
N ASP A 86 -1.40 -6.43 15.99
CA ASP A 86 -0.90 -5.38 15.10
C ASP A 86 0.27 -4.63 15.76
N LEU A 87 1.46 -4.77 15.18
CA LEU A 87 2.68 -4.09 15.67
C LEU A 87 2.80 -2.64 15.23
N GLY A 88 1.88 -2.15 14.39
CA GLY A 88 1.89 -0.80 13.86
C GLY A 88 2.77 -0.64 12.63
N VAL A 89 3.48 0.48 12.56
CA VAL A 89 4.25 0.91 11.37
C VAL A 89 5.73 1.09 11.66
N MET A 90 6.53 1.11 10.58
CA MET A 90 7.99 1.17 10.63
C MET A 90 8.60 0.09 11.53
N VAL A 91 8.03 -1.11 11.53
CA VAL A 91 8.40 -2.17 12.49
C VAL A 91 9.66 -2.88 12.00
N PRO A 92 10.75 -2.92 12.80
CA PRO A 92 11.96 -3.66 12.43
C PRO A 92 11.72 -5.17 12.39
N CYS A 93 12.43 -5.88 11.49
CA CYS A 93 12.36 -7.34 11.35
C CYS A 93 12.54 -8.09 12.68
N GLU A 94 13.53 -7.70 13.49
CA GLU A 94 13.79 -8.32 14.81
C GLU A 94 12.55 -8.29 15.72
N LYS A 95 11.83 -7.16 15.75
CA LYS A 95 10.62 -7.01 16.57
C LYS A 95 9.47 -7.87 16.05
N ILE A 96 9.32 -7.97 14.73
CA ILE A 96 8.32 -8.83 14.08
C ILE A 96 8.57 -10.29 14.50
N LEU A 97 9.78 -10.78 14.31
CA LEU A 97 10.11 -12.19 14.55
C LEU A 97 10.15 -12.55 16.05
N SER A 98 10.71 -11.68 16.89
CA SER A 98 10.71 -11.90 18.35
C SER A 98 9.29 -11.93 18.92
N THR A 99 8.41 -11.02 18.49
CA THR A 99 7.01 -11.02 18.93
C THR A 99 6.26 -12.23 18.38
N ALA A 100 6.48 -12.60 17.12
CA ALA A 100 5.86 -13.79 16.52
C ALA A 100 6.19 -15.06 17.33
N LYS A 101 7.43 -15.17 17.82
CA LYS A 101 7.86 -16.29 18.66
C LYS A 101 7.32 -16.21 20.09
N SER A 102 7.31 -15.03 20.71
CA SER A 102 6.83 -14.88 22.09
C SER A 102 5.32 -15.08 22.21
N GLU A 103 4.58 -14.70 21.18
CA GLU A 103 3.12 -14.79 21.14
C GLU A 103 2.61 -16.08 20.52
N ASP A 104 3.49 -16.96 20.03
CA ASP A 104 3.16 -18.23 19.37
C ASP A 104 2.11 -18.02 18.26
N VAL A 105 2.46 -17.18 17.28
CA VAL A 105 1.53 -16.79 16.20
C VAL A 105 1.54 -17.83 15.09
N ASP A 106 0.37 -18.09 14.51
CA ASP A 106 0.20 -19.08 13.45
C ASP A 106 0.64 -18.54 12.08
N VAL A 107 0.57 -17.21 11.88
CA VAL A 107 0.86 -16.54 10.61
C VAL A 107 1.45 -15.15 10.83
N ILE A 108 2.42 -14.75 10.00
CA ILE A 108 2.94 -13.37 9.93
C ILE A 108 2.43 -12.71 8.65
N GLY A 109 1.87 -11.50 8.76
CA GLY A 109 1.44 -10.67 7.64
C GLY A 109 2.23 -9.37 7.56
N LEU A 110 2.83 -9.11 6.40
CA LEU A 110 3.59 -7.89 6.13
C LEU A 110 2.84 -6.96 5.19
N SER A 111 2.86 -5.67 5.50
CA SER A 111 2.29 -4.60 4.68
C SER A 111 3.37 -3.62 4.20
N GLY A 112 3.26 -3.17 2.94
CA GLY A 112 4.15 -2.15 2.36
C GLY A 112 3.49 -1.38 1.21
N LEU A 113 3.75 -0.09 1.12
CA LEU A 113 3.24 0.84 0.12
C LEU A 113 4.33 1.40 -0.81
N ILE A 114 5.58 1.51 -0.35
CA ILE A 114 6.67 2.10 -1.15
C ILE A 114 7.64 1.02 -1.66
N SER A 115 8.42 1.34 -2.71
CA SER A 115 9.33 0.36 -3.32
C SER A 115 10.40 -0.18 -2.35
N PRO A 116 11.03 0.64 -1.46
CA PRO A 116 11.96 0.14 -0.46
C PRO A 116 11.37 -0.92 0.49
N SER A 117 10.05 -0.88 0.72
CA SER A 117 9.34 -1.85 1.56
C SER A 117 9.43 -3.28 1.01
N LEU A 118 9.61 -3.43 -0.31
CA LEU A 118 9.78 -4.74 -0.94
C LEU A 118 11.10 -5.41 -0.52
N ASP A 119 12.18 -4.64 -0.42
CA ASP A 119 13.48 -5.16 0.04
C ASP A 119 13.41 -5.57 1.52
N GLU A 120 12.69 -4.82 2.34
CA GLU A 120 12.44 -5.18 3.75
C GLU A 120 11.63 -6.48 3.87
N MET A 121 10.63 -6.72 3.02
CA MET A 121 9.90 -8.00 3.00
C MET A 121 10.80 -9.17 2.61
N VAL A 122 11.71 -8.98 1.64
CA VAL A 122 12.74 -9.96 1.28
C VAL A 122 13.66 -10.23 2.46
N HIS A 123 14.07 -9.18 3.17
CA HIS A 123 14.91 -9.31 4.37
C HIS A 123 14.21 -10.13 5.46
N VAL A 124 12.93 -9.85 5.74
CA VAL A 124 12.14 -10.63 6.71
C VAL A 124 12.07 -12.11 6.32
N ALA A 125 11.80 -12.43 5.05
CA ALA A 125 11.77 -13.82 4.58
C ALA A 125 13.11 -14.55 4.80
N LYS A 126 14.23 -13.89 4.49
CA LYS A 126 15.58 -14.44 4.75
C LYS A 126 15.84 -14.68 6.24
N GLU A 127 15.41 -13.75 7.10
CA GLU A 127 15.59 -13.89 8.54
C GLU A 127 14.68 -14.96 9.13
N MET A 128 13.46 -15.13 8.60
CA MET A 128 12.57 -16.24 8.95
C MET A 128 13.22 -17.58 8.61
N GLN A 129 13.84 -17.71 7.43
CA GLN A 129 14.61 -18.90 7.06
C GLN A 129 15.81 -19.13 7.99
N ARG A 130 16.60 -18.08 8.24
CA ARG A 130 17.79 -18.14 9.11
C ARG A 130 17.46 -18.57 10.54
N LEU A 131 16.28 -18.19 11.03
CA LEU A 131 15.79 -18.52 12.37
C LEU A 131 14.87 -19.76 12.39
N HIS A 132 14.75 -20.47 11.26
CA HIS A 132 13.97 -21.70 11.12
C HIS A 132 12.49 -21.55 11.52
N PHE A 133 11.86 -20.43 11.16
CA PHE A 133 10.41 -20.29 11.28
C PHE A 133 9.70 -21.32 10.40
N GLN A 134 8.56 -21.83 10.85
CA GLN A 134 7.75 -22.85 10.15
C GLN A 134 6.28 -22.41 10.00
N ILE A 135 6.06 -21.11 9.88
CA ILE A 135 4.73 -20.51 9.81
C ILE A 135 4.58 -19.72 8.51
N PRO A 136 3.37 -19.67 7.89
CA PRO A 136 3.16 -18.94 6.66
C PRO A 136 3.49 -17.44 6.77
N LEU A 137 4.03 -16.89 5.69
CA LEU A 137 4.30 -15.47 5.51
C LEU A 137 3.33 -14.89 4.47
N LEU A 138 2.44 -14.00 4.89
CA LEU A 138 1.53 -13.27 4.01
C LEU A 138 2.14 -11.92 3.60
N ILE A 139 2.10 -11.64 2.31
CA ILE A 139 2.63 -10.42 1.71
C ILE A 139 1.48 -9.61 1.10
N GLY A 140 1.32 -8.35 1.51
CA GLY A 140 0.28 -7.45 1.02
C GLY A 140 0.71 -5.98 0.99
N GLY A 141 -0.13 -5.14 0.39
CA GLY A 141 0.11 -3.69 0.24
C GLY A 141 0.27 -3.25 -1.21
N ALA A 142 0.39 -1.94 -1.44
CA ALA A 142 0.21 -1.37 -2.79
C ALA A 142 1.37 -1.68 -3.75
N THR A 143 2.60 -1.80 -3.25
CA THR A 143 3.77 -2.13 -4.07
C THR A 143 3.98 -3.62 -4.24
N THR A 144 3.29 -4.45 -3.45
CA THR A 144 3.42 -5.89 -3.56
C THR A 144 2.64 -6.41 -4.75
N SER A 145 3.11 -7.52 -5.30
CA SER A 145 2.43 -8.19 -6.40
C SER A 145 2.74 -9.67 -6.36
N ARG A 146 1.88 -10.44 -7.02
CA ARG A 146 2.09 -11.88 -7.25
C ARG A 146 3.45 -12.17 -7.88
N VAL A 147 3.83 -11.38 -8.88
CA VAL A 147 5.09 -11.54 -9.61
C VAL A 147 6.29 -11.23 -8.72
N HIS A 148 6.26 -10.11 -7.99
CA HIS A 148 7.35 -9.76 -7.09
C HIS A 148 7.53 -10.83 -6.00
N THR A 149 6.44 -11.26 -5.38
CA THR A 149 6.47 -12.27 -4.31
C THR A 149 7.08 -13.57 -4.79
N ALA A 150 6.59 -14.12 -5.90
CA ALA A 150 7.09 -15.37 -6.48
C ALA A 150 8.57 -15.29 -6.94
N VAL A 151 9.03 -14.14 -7.43
CA VAL A 151 10.37 -14.00 -8.01
C VAL A 151 11.43 -13.56 -6.99
N LYS A 152 11.03 -12.80 -5.96
CA LYS A 152 11.96 -12.11 -5.08
C LYS A 152 11.83 -12.43 -3.60
N ILE A 153 10.68 -12.88 -3.12
CA ILE A 153 10.46 -13.12 -1.69
C ILE A 153 10.43 -14.63 -1.41
N ASP A 154 9.55 -15.34 -2.10
CA ASP A 154 9.33 -16.78 -1.96
C ASP A 154 10.62 -17.63 -2.03
N PRO A 155 11.58 -17.37 -2.95
CA PRO A 155 12.82 -18.16 -3.00
C PRO A 155 13.76 -18.02 -1.79
N HIS A 156 13.43 -17.17 -0.82
CA HIS A 156 14.23 -16.92 0.38
C HIS A 156 13.65 -17.54 1.65
N TYR A 157 12.51 -18.23 1.56
CA TYR A 157 11.89 -18.91 2.69
C TYR A 157 11.28 -20.22 2.24
N ASP A 158 11.71 -21.34 2.84
CA ASP A 158 11.30 -22.69 2.39
C ASP A 158 9.84 -23.05 2.75
N TYR A 159 9.23 -22.26 3.64
CA TYR A 159 7.83 -22.37 4.02
C TYR A 159 6.96 -21.39 3.23
N SER A 160 5.65 -21.57 3.31
CA SER A 160 4.69 -20.89 2.45
C SER A 160 4.79 -19.35 2.51
N VAL A 161 5.13 -18.72 1.38
CA VAL A 161 5.02 -17.27 1.17
C VAL A 161 3.85 -16.99 0.24
N ILE A 162 2.87 -16.21 0.68
CA ILE A 162 1.63 -16.01 -0.08
C ILE A 162 1.32 -14.53 -0.25
N TYR A 163 1.26 -14.09 -1.50
CA TYR A 163 0.72 -12.79 -1.85
C TYR A 163 -0.80 -12.75 -1.71
N VAL A 164 -1.30 -11.78 -0.94
CA VAL A 164 -2.73 -11.53 -0.77
C VAL A 164 -3.07 -10.15 -1.31
N LYS A 165 -3.94 -10.12 -2.32
CA LYS A 165 -4.26 -8.90 -3.08
C LYS A 165 -5.00 -7.84 -2.26
N ASP A 166 -6.00 -8.26 -1.50
CA ASP A 166 -6.92 -7.36 -0.78
C ASP A 166 -7.53 -8.07 0.45
N ALA A 167 -8.24 -7.31 1.27
CA ALA A 167 -8.80 -7.81 2.51
C ALA A 167 -9.89 -8.86 2.28
N SER A 168 -10.67 -8.76 1.20
CA SER A 168 -11.70 -9.76 0.89
C SER A 168 -11.12 -11.16 0.66
N ARG A 169 -9.90 -11.24 0.09
CA ARG A 169 -9.21 -12.51 -0.18
C ARG A 169 -8.43 -13.06 1.00
N SER A 170 -8.13 -12.23 1.99
CA SER A 170 -7.30 -12.63 3.13
C SER A 170 -7.94 -13.73 3.98
N VAL A 171 -9.26 -13.71 4.19
CA VAL A 171 -9.97 -14.69 5.03
C VAL A 171 -10.00 -16.09 4.39
N PRO A 172 -10.40 -16.26 3.11
CA PRO A 172 -10.30 -17.56 2.44
C PRO A 172 -8.89 -18.14 2.45
N VAL A 173 -7.86 -17.31 2.24
CA VAL A 173 -6.44 -17.75 2.26
C VAL A 173 -6.09 -18.33 3.63
N LEU A 174 -6.38 -17.61 4.71
CA LEU A 174 -6.10 -18.07 6.08
C LEU A 174 -6.92 -19.30 6.47
N SER A 175 -8.18 -19.37 6.04
CA SER A 175 -9.01 -20.55 6.30
C SER A 175 -8.43 -21.82 5.65
N LYS A 176 -7.83 -21.72 4.45
CA LYS A 176 -7.14 -22.84 3.81
C LYS A 176 -5.82 -23.17 4.49
N LEU A 177 -5.03 -22.16 4.86
CA LEU A 177 -3.72 -22.34 5.48
C LEU A 177 -3.76 -22.94 6.89
N LEU A 178 -4.82 -22.66 7.64
CA LEU A 178 -5.01 -23.14 9.00
C LEU A 178 -6.00 -24.31 9.08
N GLY A 179 -6.50 -24.78 7.93
CA GLY A 179 -7.44 -25.89 7.83
C GLY A 179 -6.81 -27.17 7.27
N GLU A 180 -7.65 -28.15 6.98
CA GLU A 180 -7.25 -29.47 6.47
C GLU A 180 -6.71 -29.41 5.02
N GLU A 181 -7.06 -28.37 4.26
CA GLU A 181 -6.63 -28.19 2.86
C GLU A 181 -5.23 -27.55 2.72
N LYS A 182 -4.50 -27.33 3.83
CA LYS A 182 -3.23 -26.61 3.84
C LYS A 182 -2.23 -27.16 2.83
N GLU A 183 -1.95 -28.46 2.86
CA GLU A 183 -0.93 -29.08 2.01
C GLU A 183 -1.26 -28.94 0.52
N ASN A 184 -2.52 -29.20 0.15
CA ASN A 184 -3.00 -29.04 -1.23
C ASN A 184 -2.89 -27.58 -1.69
N TYR A 185 -3.28 -26.64 -0.83
CA TYR A 185 -3.25 -25.22 -1.16
C TYR A 185 -1.82 -24.68 -1.31
N VAL A 186 -0.90 -25.09 -0.44
CA VAL A 186 0.52 -24.70 -0.54
C VAL A 186 1.12 -25.25 -1.83
N THR A 187 0.87 -26.53 -2.14
CA THR A 187 1.34 -27.16 -3.39
C THR A 187 0.81 -26.44 -4.64
N GLU A 188 -0.45 -25.99 -4.61
CA GLU A 188 -1.04 -25.20 -5.71
C GLU A 188 -0.33 -23.86 -5.90
N ILE A 189 -0.05 -23.15 -4.80
CA ILE A 189 0.67 -21.86 -4.84
C ILE A 189 2.11 -22.03 -5.31
N ASP A 190 2.82 -23.05 -4.83
CA ASP A 190 4.22 -23.30 -5.22
C ASP A 190 4.33 -23.53 -6.72
N LYS A 191 3.42 -24.35 -7.28
CA LYS A 191 3.32 -24.58 -8.72
C LYS A 191 3.01 -23.30 -9.48
N GLU A 192 2.06 -22.52 -8.99
CA GLU A 192 1.73 -21.22 -9.59
C GLU A 192 2.95 -20.29 -9.62
N TYR A 193 3.73 -20.26 -8.55
CA TYR A 193 4.90 -19.38 -8.43
C TYR A 193 6.05 -19.84 -9.31
N ASP A 194 6.24 -21.15 -9.48
CA ASP A 194 7.17 -21.70 -10.46
C ASP A 194 6.82 -21.28 -11.89
N GLU A 195 5.55 -21.37 -12.27
CA GLU A 195 5.08 -20.92 -13.58
C GLU A 195 5.35 -19.42 -13.77
N VAL A 196 5.07 -18.60 -12.74
CA VAL A 196 5.34 -17.16 -12.76
C VAL A 196 6.83 -16.87 -12.92
N ARG A 197 7.70 -17.60 -12.20
CA ARG A 197 9.17 -17.46 -12.30
C ARG A 197 9.66 -17.78 -13.70
N LEU A 198 9.19 -18.87 -14.30
CA LEU A 198 9.54 -19.29 -15.66
C LEU A 198 9.09 -18.24 -16.70
N HIS A 199 7.85 -17.78 -16.61
CA HIS A 199 7.31 -16.74 -17.50
C HIS A 199 8.05 -15.41 -17.35
N HIS A 200 8.36 -14.97 -16.13
CA HIS A 200 9.10 -13.74 -15.91
C HIS A 200 10.55 -13.84 -16.43
N GLY A 201 11.22 -14.97 -16.19
CA GLY A 201 12.57 -15.24 -16.67
C GLY A 201 12.69 -15.22 -18.20
N SER A 202 11.72 -15.81 -18.90
CA SER A 202 11.68 -15.77 -20.38
C SER A 202 11.45 -14.36 -20.93
N ARG A 203 10.63 -13.54 -20.26
CA ARG A 203 10.34 -12.16 -20.68
C ARG A 203 11.54 -11.23 -20.52
N LYS A 204 12.33 -11.40 -19.45
CA LYS A 204 13.56 -10.62 -19.21
C LYS A 204 14.61 -10.85 -20.31
N LYS A 205 14.68 -12.07 -20.86
CA LYS A 205 15.57 -12.40 -22.01
C LYS A 205 15.17 -11.70 -23.32
N ARG A 206 13.96 -11.14 -23.41
CA ARG A 206 13.42 -10.52 -24.63
C ARG A 206 13.49 -8.98 -24.63
N MET A 207 13.88 -8.34 -23.53
CA MET A 207 13.98 -6.87 -23.51
C MET A 207 15.23 -6.42 -24.28
N ASP A 208 14.99 -5.76 -25.40
CA ASP A 208 16.01 -5.07 -26.19
C ASP A 208 16.33 -3.71 -25.56
N TRP A 209 17.46 -3.66 -24.87
CA TRP A 209 17.95 -2.48 -24.16
C TRP A 209 18.88 -1.68 -25.06
N LEU A 210 18.64 -0.37 -25.12
CA LEU A 210 19.58 0.57 -25.72
C LEU A 210 20.72 0.87 -24.75
N THR A 211 21.90 1.15 -25.30
CA THR A 211 22.95 1.83 -24.55
C THR A 211 22.47 3.22 -24.13
N MET A 212 23.08 3.78 -23.08
CA MET A 212 22.71 5.10 -22.60
C MET A 212 22.92 6.18 -23.67
N ALA A 213 23.98 6.05 -24.48
CA ALA A 213 24.26 6.96 -25.59
C ALA A 213 23.16 6.92 -26.65
N GLU A 214 22.72 5.74 -27.08
CA GLU A 214 21.61 5.58 -28.03
C GLU A 214 20.29 6.14 -27.48
N ALA A 215 19.98 5.86 -26.21
CA ALA A 215 18.78 6.40 -25.57
C ALA A 215 18.81 7.95 -25.52
N ARG A 216 19.96 8.55 -25.22
CA ARG A 216 20.15 10.02 -25.21
C ARG A 216 20.04 10.64 -26.60
N GLN A 217 20.42 9.92 -27.66
CA GLN A 217 20.24 10.40 -29.04
C GLN A 217 18.76 10.51 -29.42
N ASN A 218 17.93 9.58 -28.92
CA ASN A 218 16.47 9.55 -29.12
C ASN A 218 15.68 10.30 -28.02
N LYS A 219 16.27 11.33 -27.41
CA LYS A 219 15.60 12.15 -26.40
C LYS A 219 14.56 13.10 -26.98
N PHE A 220 13.69 13.64 -26.11
CA PHE A 220 12.87 14.78 -26.50
C PHE A 220 13.74 16.01 -26.77
N ARG A 221 13.46 16.70 -27.88
CA ARG A 221 14.14 17.93 -28.29
C ARG A 221 13.10 19.04 -28.37
N CYS A 222 13.28 20.06 -27.56
CA CYS A 222 12.56 21.32 -27.69
C CYS A 222 13.41 22.29 -28.52
N ASP A 223 12.75 23.14 -29.30
CA ASP A 223 13.38 24.26 -29.97
C ASP A 223 13.59 25.40 -28.96
N TRP A 224 14.65 25.26 -28.16
CA TRP A 224 14.98 26.22 -27.10
C TRP A 224 15.40 27.59 -27.63
N GLU A 225 15.81 27.69 -28.90
CA GLU A 225 16.14 28.96 -29.53
C GLU A 225 14.88 29.80 -29.77
N ASN A 226 13.76 29.16 -30.09
CA ASN A 226 12.47 29.82 -30.36
C ASN A 226 11.44 29.71 -29.23
N TYR A 227 11.78 29.07 -28.11
CA TYR A 227 10.92 28.95 -26.94
C TYR A 227 11.52 29.66 -25.73
N VAL A 228 10.77 30.61 -25.18
CA VAL A 228 11.13 31.30 -23.93
C VAL A 228 10.36 30.66 -22.77
N PRO A 229 11.03 29.96 -21.84
CA PRO A 229 10.36 29.39 -20.68
C PRO A 229 9.68 30.47 -19.83
N PRO A 230 8.44 30.25 -19.35
CA PRO A 230 7.75 31.23 -18.52
C PRO A 230 8.47 31.43 -17.19
N LYS A 231 8.73 32.69 -16.84
CA LYS A 231 9.33 33.03 -15.54
C LYS A 231 8.26 32.96 -14.43
N PRO A 232 8.51 32.22 -13.33
CA PRO A 232 7.62 32.22 -12.17
C PRO A 232 7.46 33.62 -11.56
N LYS A 233 6.30 33.88 -10.93
CA LYS A 233 6.02 35.18 -10.27
C LYS A 233 6.91 35.45 -9.04
N PHE A 234 7.53 34.40 -8.48
CA PHE A 234 8.47 34.50 -7.38
C PHE A 234 9.53 33.41 -7.52
N LEU A 235 10.70 33.64 -6.93
CA LEU A 235 11.76 32.64 -6.76
C LEU A 235 12.04 32.46 -5.26
N GLY A 236 12.67 31.35 -4.92
CA GLY A 236 12.97 30.96 -3.54
C GLY A 236 11.85 30.14 -2.90
N VAL A 237 12.00 29.89 -1.60
CA VAL A 237 11.12 29.02 -0.80
C VAL A 237 10.00 29.83 -0.15
N LYS A 238 8.78 29.31 -0.23
CA LYS A 238 7.62 29.79 0.51
C LYS A 238 7.06 28.68 1.38
N VAL A 239 7.04 28.92 2.69
CA VAL A 239 6.44 28.05 3.69
C VAL A 239 4.99 28.47 3.92
N ILE A 240 4.10 27.48 4.02
CA ILE A 240 2.70 27.67 4.38
C ILE A 240 2.45 26.87 5.66
N ASP A 241 2.40 27.56 6.79
CA ASP A 241 2.23 26.91 8.09
C ASP A 241 0.79 26.51 8.38
N ALA A 242 -0.20 27.18 7.79
CA ALA A 242 -1.62 26.90 8.01
C ALA A 242 -2.38 27.14 6.71
N PHE A 243 -2.58 26.08 5.91
CA PHE A 243 -3.44 26.16 4.73
C PHE A 243 -4.90 26.12 5.16
N ASP A 244 -5.76 26.89 4.47
CA ASP A 244 -7.20 26.84 4.70
C ASP A 244 -7.76 25.46 4.30
N LEU A 245 -8.20 24.70 5.29
CA LEU A 245 -8.79 23.37 5.07
C LEU A 245 -10.08 23.45 4.25
N GLN A 246 -10.81 24.57 4.32
CA GLN A 246 -12.01 24.77 3.52
C GLN A 246 -11.65 24.81 2.03
N MET A 247 -10.60 25.54 1.65
CA MET A 247 -10.08 25.51 0.28
C MET A 247 -9.66 24.10 -0.14
N LEU A 248 -8.89 23.39 0.69
CA LEU A 248 -8.45 22.02 0.37
C LEU A 248 -9.63 21.05 0.20
N SER A 249 -10.72 21.24 0.95
CA SER A 249 -11.91 20.41 0.85
C SER A 249 -12.54 20.40 -0.55
N HIS A 250 -12.34 21.48 -1.32
CA HIS A 250 -12.81 21.59 -2.70
C HIS A 250 -11.88 20.92 -3.73
N CYS A 251 -10.64 20.62 -3.35
CA CYS A 251 -9.64 19.98 -4.20
C CYS A 251 -9.54 18.46 -4.01
N ILE A 252 -10.36 17.87 -3.14
CA ILE A 252 -10.34 16.43 -2.88
C ILE A 252 -10.87 15.68 -4.12
N ASP A 253 -10.04 14.84 -4.71
CA ASP A 253 -10.51 13.74 -5.57
C ASP A 253 -11.03 12.61 -4.67
N TRP A 254 -12.34 12.36 -4.74
CA TRP A 254 -13.01 11.33 -3.94
C TRP A 254 -12.87 9.93 -4.54
N SER A 255 -12.38 9.79 -5.78
CA SER A 255 -12.25 8.47 -6.43
C SER A 255 -11.26 7.57 -5.67
N PRO A 256 -10.05 8.01 -5.27
CA PRO A 256 -9.18 7.24 -4.39
C PRO A 256 -9.79 6.92 -3.02
N PHE A 257 -10.61 7.82 -2.47
CA PHE A 257 -11.31 7.58 -1.20
C PHE A 257 -12.28 6.39 -1.32
N PHE A 258 -13.10 6.33 -2.37
CA PHE A 258 -13.97 5.16 -2.59
C PHE A 258 -13.20 3.87 -2.83
N ARG A 259 -12.09 3.93 -3.59
CA ARG A 259 -11.21 2.78 -3.81
C ARG A 259 -10.62 2.24 -2.51
N ALA A 260 -10.21 3.12 -1.59
CA ALA A 260 -9.73 2.72 -0.27
C ALA A 260 -10.81 2.00 0.57
N TRP A 261 -12.08 2.30 0.29
CA TRP A 261 -13.24 1.62 0.87
C TRP A 261 -13.77 0.45 0.02
N GLU A 262 -12.97 -0.08 -0.92
CA GLU A 262 -13.32 -1.17 -1.84
C GLU A 262 -14.61 -0.93 -2.65
N LEU A 263 -14.99 0.34 -2.86
CA LEU A 263 -16.08 0.72 -3.74
C LEU A 263 -15.50 1.11 -5.12
N THR A 264 -15.81 0.29 -6.13
CA THR A 264 -15.26 0.46 -7.48
C THR A 264 -16.13 1.40 -8.30
N GLY A 265 -15.57 2.52 -8.73
CA GLY A 265 -16.24 3.49 -9.57
C GLY A 265 -15.45 4.80 -9.63
N LYS A 266 -15.86 5.70 -10.50
CA LYS A 266 -15.30 7.06 -10.59
C LYS A 266 -16.26 8.03 -9.91
N PHE A 267 -15.74 8.98 -9.15
CA PHE A 267 -16.56 10.06 -8.62
C PHE A 267 -16.78 11.15 -9.70
N PRO A 268 -17.98 11.73 -9.84
CA PRO A 268 -19.19 11.53 -9.03
C PRO A 268 -20.08 10.35 -9.47
N ASP A 269 -19.85 9.76 -10.64
CA ASP A 269 -20.70 8.74 -11.27
C ASP A 269 -21.04 7.54 -10.36
N ILE A 270 -20.11 7.15 -9.48
CA ILE A 270 -20.30 6.07 -8.49
C ILE A 270 -21.50 6.32 -7.56
N LEU A 271 -21.89 7.58 -7.36
CA LEU A 271 -23.02 7.93 -6.50
C LEU A 271 -24.35 7.50 -7.12
N ASP A 272 -24.45 7.35 -8.44
CA ASP A 272 -25.66 6.97 -9.16
C ASP A 272 -25.64 5.50 -9.63
N ASP A 273 -24.62 4.74 -9.25
CA ASP A 273 -24.50 3.33 -9.58
C ASP A 273 -25.71 2.52 -9.04
N PRO A 274 -26.33 1.65 -9.86
CA PRO A 274 -27.55 0.93 -9.46
C PRO A 274 -27.34 -0.09 -8.34
N VAL A 275 -26.11 -0.58 -8.15
CA VAL A 275 -25.79 -1.62 -7.17
C VAL A 275 -25.16 -0.99 -5.92
N ILE A 276 -24.16 -0.13 -6.09
CA ILE A 276 -23.36 0.41 -4.99
C ILE A 276 -23.64 1.87 -4.65
N GLY A 277 -24.42 2.57 -5.48
CA GLY A 277 -24.61 4.02 -5.37
C GLY A 277 -25.24 4.46 -4.06
N LYS A 278 -26.14 3.65 -3.48
CA LYS A 278 -26.69 3.92 -2.15
C LYS A 278 -25.58 3.95 -1.08
N GLN A 279 -24.75 2.92 -1.03
CA GLN A 279 -23.68 2.80 -0.06
C GLN A 279 -22.56 3.81 -0.30
N ALA A 280 -22.30 4.17 -1.57
CA ALA A 280 -21.39 5.25 -1.92
C ALA A 280 -21.89 6.60 -1.40
N ARG A 281 -23.19 6.92 -1.56
CA ARG A 281 -23.80 8.14 -1.02
C ARG A 281 -23.76 8.18 0.52
N ASP A 282 -24.07 7.07 1.18
CA ASP A 282 -24.02 6.99 2.64
C ASP A 282 -22.59 7.22 3.17
N LEU A 283 -21.60 6.57 2.56
CA LEU A 283 -20.19 6.74 2.91
C LEU A 283 -19.71 8.18 2.64
N TYR A 284 -20.09 8.75 1.50
CA TYR A 284 -19.76 10.13 1.15
C TYR A 284 -20.35 11.13 2.14
N HIS A 285 -21.61 10.92 2.53
CA HIS A 285 -22.27 11.75 3.54
C HIS A 285 -21.51 11.70 4.87
N ASP A 286 -21.22 10.50 5.38
CA ASP A 286 -20.45 10.32 6.61
C ASP A 286 -19.08 11.03 6.55
N ALA A 287 -18.39 10.89 5.40
CA ALA A 287 -17.11 11.54 5.18
C ALA A 287 -17.21 13.07 5.15
N LYS A 288 -18.26 13.62 4.52
CA LYS A 288 -18.51 15.07 4.48
C LYS A 288 -18.85 15.63 5.87
N VAL A 289 -19.62 14.91 6.67
CA VAL A 289 -19.93 15.28 8.06
C VAL A 289 -18.64 15.28 8.91
N MET A 290 -17.82 14.23 8.78
CA MET A 290 -16.54 14.16 9.49
C MET A 290 -15.56 15.24 9.03
N LEU A 291 -15.45 15.49 7.72
CA LEU A 291 -14.61 16.54 7.17
C LEU A 291 -15.03 17.92 7.67
N LYS A 292 -16.33 18.20 7.71
CA LYS A 292 -16.84 19.44 8.29
C LYS A 292 -16.41 19.58 9.75
N LYS A 293 -16.53 18.53 10.55
CA LYS A 293 -16.10 18.54 11.95
C LYS A 293 -14.59 18.79 12.09
N ILE A 294 -13.76 18.12 11.28
CA ILE A 294 -12.30 18.32 11.25
C ILE A 294 -11.94 19.79 10.97
N ILE A 295 -12.67 20.44 10.06
CA ILE A 295 -12.47 21.84 9.68
C ILE A 295 -12.94 22.76 10.81
N ASP A 296 -14.19 22.62 11.26
CA ASP A 296 -14.82 23.50 12.26
C ASP A 296 -14.10 23.44 13.61
N GLU A 297 -13.66 22.26 14.03
CA GLU A 297 -12.97 22.03 15.31
C GLU A 297 -11.44 22.05 15.19
N GLN A 298 -10.89 22.34 14.00
CA GLN A 298 -9.45 22.45 13.73
C GLN A 298 -8.61 21.26 14.21
N TRP A 299 -9.08 20.02 13.98
CA TRP A 299 -8.39 18.80 14.43
C TRP A 299 -7.02 18.60 13.81
N VAL A 300 -6.80 19.17 12.62
CA VAL A 300 -5.58 19.02 11.83
C VAL A 300 -5.15 20.38 11.30
N LYS A 301 -3.85 20.59 11.18
CA LYS A 301 -3.25 21.77 10.54
C LYS A 301 -2.55 21.36 9.26
N ALA A 302 -3.07 21.77 8.11
CA ALA A 302 -2.42 21.53 6.83
C ALA A 302 -1.21 22.44 6.66
N LYS A 303 -0.05 21.84 6.43
CA LYS A 303 1.23 22.53 6.18
C LYS A 303 1.73 22.19 4.79
N GLY A 304 2.49 23.10 4.19
CA GLY A 304 3.12 22.89 2.90
C GLY A 304 4.35 23.76 2.73
N VAL A 305 5.25 23.33 1.85
CA VAL A 305 6.39 24.12 1.40
C VAL A 305 6.46 24.01 -0.12
N MET A 306 6.69 25.13 -0.78
CA MET A 306 6.91 25.18 -2.23
C MET A 306 8.07 26.10 -2.53
N GLY A 307 8.75 25.89 -3.64
CA GLY A 307 9.81 26.78 -4.09
C GLY A 307 9.99 26.73 -5.60
N PHE A 308 10.41 27.86 -6.16
CA PHE A 308 10.79 27.98 -7.56
C PHE A 308 12.24 28.44 -7.61
N PHE A 309 13.06 27.74 -8.40
CA PHE A 309 14.48 27.98 -8.50
C PHE A 309 14.87 28.08 -9.98
N PRO A 310 15.82 28.96 -10.33
CA PRO A 310 16.44 28.93 -11.64
C PRO A 310 17.08 27.57 -11.87
N ALA A 311 16.94 27.02 -13.06
CA ALA A 311 17.37 25.67 -13.36
C ALA A 311 17.85 25.51 -14.81
N SER A 312 18.78 24.59 -15.01
CA SER A 312 19.28 24.17 -16.32
C SER A 312 19.45 22.66 -16.38
N THR A 313 19.21 22.09 -17.56
CA THR A 313 19.55 20.69 -17.82
C THR A 313 21.03 20.54 -18.10
N VAL A 314 21.72 19.72 -17.31
CA VAL A 314 23.16 19.42 -17.46
C VAL A 314 23.38 17.93 -17.69
N ASP A 315 24.53 17.57 -18.26
CA ASP A 315 24.94 16.18 -18.45
C ASP A 315 23.87 15.27 -19.10
N HIS A 316 23.04 15.87 -19.96
CA HIS A 316 21.88 15.32 -20.68
C HIS A 316 20.65 14.94 -19.85
N ASP A 317 20.80 14.53 -18.59
CA ASP A 317 19.75 13.88 -17.80
C ASP A 317 19.56 14.46 -16.41
N ASP A 318 20.45 15.36 -15.98
CA ASP A 318 20.40 15.96 -14.66
C ASP A 318 19.89 17.40 -14.78
N ILE A 319 19.31 17.91 -13.70
CA ILE A 319 18.91 19.31 -13.58
C ILE A 319 19.75 19.95 -12.48
N GLU A 320 20.46 21.02 -12.80
CA GLU A 320 21.03 21.90 -11.78
C GLU A 320 20.01 22.95 -11.39
N LEU A 321 19.84 23.15 -10.08
CA LEU A 321 19.19 24.31 -9.51
C LEU A 321 20.25 25.30 -9.07
N TYR A 322 20.01 26.59 -9.28
CA TYR A 322 20.92 27.67 -8.91
C TYR A 322 20.38 28.48 -7.73
N THR A 323 21.28 29.17 -7.02
CA THR A 323 20.92 30.03 -5.88
C THR A 323 20.15 31.28 -6.32
N ASP A 324 20.42 31.78 -7.52
CA ASP A 324 19.81 32.97 -8.11
C ASP A 324 19.76 32.92 -9.65
N ASP A 325 19.18 33.97 -10.25
CA ASP A 325 19.00 34.08 -11.71
C ASP A 325 20.31 34.27 -12.49
N ASP A 326 21.41 34.63 -11.82
CA ASP A 326 22.72 34.78 -12.48
C ASP A 326 23.37 33.42 -12.78
N ARG A 327 22.88 32.34 -12.13
CA ARG A 327 23.30 30.94 -12.35
C ARG A 327 24.79 30.68 -12.16
N ASN A 328 25.45 31.49 -11.34
CA ASN A 328 26.88 31.36 -11.07
C ASN A 328 27.19 30.28 -10.01
N GLU A 329 26.24 30.01 -9.12
CA GLU A 329 26.41 29.06 -8.02
C GLU A 329 25.32 27.99 -8.06
N VAL A 330 25.74 26.72 -8.13
CA VAL A 330 24.84 25.56 -8.11
C VAL A 330 24.38 25.31 -6.68
N LEU A 331 23.08 25.36 -6.45
CA LEU A 331 22.44 25.04 -5.18
C LEU A 331 22.39 23.52 -4.95
N ILE A 332 21.86 22.78 -5.93
CA ILE A 332 21.75 21.33 -5.87
C ILE A 332 21.59 20.75 -7.27
N ARG A 333 22.05 19.52 -7.46
CA ARG A 333 21.81 18.73 -8.67
C ARG A 333 20.73 17.68 -8.42
N LEU A 334 19.73 17.63 -9.29
CA LEU A 334 18.65 16.65 -9.30
C LEU A 334 18.92 15.62 -10.39
N HIS A 335 19.02 14.35 -9.99
CA HIS A 335 19.30 13.26 -10.92
C HIS A 335 18.01 12.66 -11.48
N HIS A 336 17.93 12.47 -12.79
CA HIS A 336 16.79 11.83 -13.43
C HIS A 336 17.21 10.63 -14.30
N LEU A 337 16.32 9.64 -14.34
CA LEU A 337 16.52 8.45 -15.17
C LEU A 337 15.99 8.68 -16.59
N ARG A 338 16.68 8.09 -17.56
CA ARG A 338 16.23 8.02 -18.95
C ARG A 338 15.63 6.65 -19.26
N GLN A 339 14.53 6.64 -20.00
CA GLN A 339 14.00 5.39 -20.53
C GLN A 339 15.02 4.73 -21.48
N GLN A 340 15.43 3.48 -21.22
CA GLN A 340 16.43 2.77 -22.04
C GLN A 340 15.86 1.62 -22.90
N ASN A 341 14.56 1.33 -22.80
CA ASN A 341 13.97 0.33 -23.66
C ASN A 341 13.90 0.85 -25.11
N ARG A 342 14.21 -0.01 -26.09
CA ARG A 342 14.04 0.35 -27.51
C ARG A 342 12.59 0.72 -27.77
N LYS A 343 12.37 1.90 -28.35
CA LYS A 343 11.05 2.44 -28.62
C LYS A 343 10.62 2.14 -30.06
N PRO A 344 9.31 1.97 -30.32
CA PRO A 344 8.79 1.97 -31.69
C PRO A 344 9.14 3.27 -32.43
N PRO A 345 9.21 3.26 -33.77
CA PRO A 345 9.41 4.48 -34.55
C PRO A 345 8.43 5.59 -34.15
N GLY A 346 8.93 6.80 -33.98
CA GLY A 346 8.15 7.97 -33.53
C GLY A 346 7.97 8.11 -32.02
N GLN A 347 8.42 7.14 -31.21
CA GLN A 347 8.45 7.27 -29.75
C GLN A 347 9.85 7.57 -29.24
N LEU A 348 9.91 8.42 -28.22
CA LEU A 348 11.14 8.97 -27.66
C LEU A 348 11.55 8.27 -26.36
N ASN A 349 12.85 8.25 -26.11
CA ASN A 349 13.46 7.80 -24.86
C ASN A 349 13.55 8.99 -23.90
N LYS A 350 12.44 9.27 -23.20
CA LYS A 350 12.30 10.48 -22.37
C LYS A 350 13.09 10.40 -21.07
N SER A 351 13.59 11.55 -20.62
CA SER A 351 13.99 11.87 -19.24
C SER A 351 13.18 13.06 -18.75
N LEU A 352 13.00 13.20 -17.43
CA LEU A 352 12.34 14.39 -16.85
C LEU A 352 13.14 15.67 -17.12
N ALA A 353 14.47 15.58 -17.24
CA ALA A 353 15.33 16.70 -17.58
C ALA A 353 15.08 17.24 -19.00
N ASP A 354 14.55 16.44 -19.92
CA ASP A 354 14.33 16.89 -21.31
C ASP A 354 13.39 18.11 -21.42
N PHE A 355 12.60 18.40 -20.38
CA PHE A 355 11.62 19.47 -20.35
C PHE A 355 12.13 20.76 -19.67
N ILE A 356 13.39 20.81 -19.26
CA ILE A 356 14.05 22.01 -18.72
C ILE A 356 15.10 22.48 -19.73
N ALA A 357 15.14 23.80 -19.97
CA ALA A 357 16.11 24.39 -20.89
C ALA A 357 17.54 24.04 -20.47
N PRO A 358 18.42 23.64 -21.41
CA PRO A 358 19.82 23.37 -21.11
C PRO A 358 20.55 24.62 -20.60
#